data_AF-A0A2K6U464-F1
#
_entry.id   AF-A0A2K6U464-F1
#
_cell.length_a   1.000
_cell.length_b   1.000
_cell.length_c   1.000
_cell.angle_alpha   90.00
_cell.angle_beta   90.00
_cell.angle_gamma   90.00
#
_symmetry.space_group_name_H-M   'P 1'
#
loop_
_entity.id
_entity.type
_entity.pdbx_description
1 polymer ?
#
loop_
_entity_poly.entity_id
_entity_poly.type
_entity_poly.pdbx_seq_one_letter_code
_entity_poly.pdbx_strand_id
1 'polypeptide(L)'
;MEKPILKNLNEMLCPIIANEVEALNANLSTLEVLTKIDNYTLLDYSLISSPEITENYLDLNLKGVFYPLENLVDPYFSPVPFVLPERSNSMLYIGIAEYFFKSASFAYFTAGAFNVTLSTKEISNHFVQNSQGLGNVLSRVASTSVGLVILGQRLVCSLSLN
;
A
#
# COMPACT_ATOMS: atom_id res chain seq x y z
N MET A 1 -34.38 -31.96 32.50
CA MET A 1 -33.00 -31.65 32.96
C MET A 1 -32.17 -30.88 31.93
N GLU A 2 -32.50 -30.87 30.63
CA GLU A 2 -31.71 -30.14 29.61
C GLU A 2 -31.65 -28.61 29.79
N LYS A 3 -32.77 -27.97 30.16
CA LYS A 3 -32.82 -26.50 30.33
C LYS A 3 -31.81 -25.92 31.35
N PRO A 4 -31.63 -26.49 32.56
CA PRO A 4 -30.63 -25.99 33.50
C PRO A 4 -29.17 -26.23 33.05
N ILE A 5 -28.90 -27.31 32.30
CA ILE A 5 -27.56 -27.58 31.75
C ILE A 5 -27.20 -26.55 30.67
N LEU A 6 -28.12 -26.29 29.73
CA LEU A 6 -27.95 -25.26 28.70
C LEU A 6 -27.75 -23.87 29.29
N LYS A 7 -28.50 -23.55 30.37
CA LYS A 7 -28.36 -22.27 31.07
C LYS A 7 -26.96 -22.12 31.69
N ASN A 8 -26.51 -23.11 32.46
CA ASN A 8 -25.16 -23.08 33.05
C ASN A 8 -24.05 -23.04 31.99
N LEU A 9 -24.24 -23.75 30.85
CA LEU A 9 -23.27 -23.74 29.77
C LEU A 9 -23.14 -22.34 29.15
N ASN A 10 -24.27 -21.67 28.87
CA ASN A 10 -24.27 -20.31 28.32
C ASN A 10 -23.69 -19.29 29.30
N GLU A 11 -23.99 -19.43 30.59
CA GLU A 11 -23.42 -18.58 31.65
C GLU A 11 -21.89 -18.71 31.74
N MET A 12 -21.33 -19.86 31.38
CA MET A 12 -19.87 -20.05 31.31
C MET A 12 -19.27 -19.65 29.97
N LEU A 13 -19.91 -19.99 28.85
CA LEU A 13 -19.35 -19.79 27.51
C LEU A 13 -19.34 -18.32 27.07
N CYS A 14 -20.40 -17.55 27.36
CA CYS A 14 -20.48 -16.17 26.91
C CYS A 14 -19.33 -15.30 27.48
N PRO A 15 -18.99 -15.36 28.78
CA PRO A 15 -17.83 -14.64 29.31
C PRO A 15 -16.50 -15.08 28.69
N ILE A 16 -16.33 -16.38 28.42
CA ILE A 16 -15.10 -16.89 27.79
C ILE A 16 -14.96 -16.28 26.38
N ILE A 17 -16.01 -16.36 25.56
CA ILE A 17 -16.00 -15.80 24.20
C ILE A 17 -15.77 -14.28 24.24
N ALA A 18 -16.43 -13.57 25.15
CA ALA A 18 -16.23 -12.13 25.31
C ALA A 18 -14.77 -11.78 25.66
N ASN A 19 -14.16 -12.51 26.59
CA ASN A 19 -12.76 -12.30 26.96
C ASN A 19 -11.80 -12.56 25.79
N GLU A 20 -12.04 -13.60 24.99
CA GLU A 20 -11.22 -13.88 23.80
C GLU A 20 -11.37 -12.79 22.74
N VAL A 21 -12.58 -12.26 22.54
CA VAL A 21 -12.82 -11.13 21.63
C VAL A 21 -12.14 -9.85 22.12
N GLU A 22 -12.18 -9.58 23.42
CA GLU A 22 -11.45 -8.44 24.02
C GLU A 22 -9.94 -8.59 23.85
N ALA A 23 -9.39 -9.80 24.05
CA ALA A 23 -7.98 -10.09 23.83
C ALA A 23 -7.58 -9.90 22.36
N LEU A 24 -8.41 -10.37 21.42
CA LEU A 24 -8.20 -10.14 19.99
C LEU A 24 -8.19 -8.64 19.66
N ASN A 25 -9.15 -7.88 20.19
CA ASN A 25 -9.22 -6.44 19.99
C ASN A 25 -7.99 -5.71 20.55
N ALA A 26 -7.52 -6.10 21.73
CA ALA A 26 -6.31 -5.56 22.33
C ALA A 26 -5.09 -5.82 21.42
N ASN A 27 -4.93 -7.05 20.90
CA ASN A 27 -3.86 -7.38 19.97
C ASN A 27 -3.91 -6.56 18.69
N LEU A 28 -5.08 -6.47 18.04
CA LEU A 28 -5.25 -5.68 16.81
C LEU A 28 -4.94 -4.20 17.04
N SER A 29 -5.23 -3.67 18.22
CA SER A 29 -4.96 -2.27 18.58
C SER A 29 -3.46 -1.95 18.76
N THR A 30 -2.59 -2.97 18.85
CA THR A 30 -1.13 -2.78 18.98
C THR A 30 -0.39 -2.74 17.65
N LEU A 31 -1.09 -2.97 16.53
CA LEU A 31 -0.48 -2.96 15.20
C LEU A 31 0.05 -1.56 14.84
N GLU A 32 1.33 -1.47 14.49
CA GLU A 32 1.98 -0.23 14.05
C GLU A 32 1.58 0.16 12.63
N VAL A 33 0.46 0.86 12.49
CA VAL A 33 -0.13 1.27 11.19
C VAL A 33 0.72 2.27 10.39
N LEU A 34 1.68 2.93 11.02
CA LEU A 34 2.69 3.77 10.37
C LEU A 34 4.04 3.07 10.47
N THR A 35 4.54 2.53 9.38
CA THR A 35 5.77 1.72 9.36
C THR A 35 6.85 2.35 8.50
N LYS A 36 8.08 2.38 9.02
CA LYS A 36 9.27 2.76 8.25
C LYS A 36 9.60 1.66 7.26
N ILE A 37 9.53 1.97 5.96
CA ILE A 37 9.87 1.03 4.89
C ILE A 37 11.38 0.99 4.66
N ASP A 38 12.01 2.16 4.67
CA ASP A 38 13.44 2.32 4.46
C ASP A 38 13.97 3.65 5.01
N ASN A 39 15.18 4.05 4.62
CA ASN A 39 15.80 5.31 5.07
C ASN A 39 15.31 6.56 4.35
N TYR A 40 14.25 6.46 3.55
CA TYR A 40 13.65 7.59 2.84
C TYR A 40 12.18 7.78 3.21
N THR A 41 11.46 6.68 3.44
CA THR A 41 10.00 6.68 3.43
C THR A 41 9.34 5.94 4.61
N LEU A 42 8.15 6.42 4.95
CA LEU A 42 7.18 5.81 5.86
C LEU A 42 5.94 5.42 5.06
N LEU A 43 5.32 4.29 5.40
CA LEU A 43 4.03 3.85 4.87
C LEU A 43 2.97 3.92 5.97
N ASP A 44 1.91 4.68 5.70
CA ASP A 44 0.70 4.70 6.51
C ASP A 44 -0.37 3.81 5.86
N TYR A 45 -0.70 2.72 6.55
CA TYR A 45 -1.75 1.78 6.19
C TYR A 45 -2.86 1.74 7.25
N SER A 46 -3.08 2.85 7.96
CA SER A 46 -4.18 2.99 8.90
C SER A 46 -5.53 2.75 8.24
N LEU A 47 -6.48 2.22 9.01
CA LEU A 47 -7.88 2.10 8.57
C LEU A 47 -8.48 3.49 8.36
N ILE A 48 -9.08 3.72 7.20
CA ILE A 48 -9.79 4.98 6.90
C ILE A 48 -11.27 4.93 7.28
N SER A 49 -11.81 3.73 7.49
CA SER A 49 -13.16 3.47 7.94
C SER A 49 -13.21 2.17 8.75
N SER A 50 -14.31 1.95 9.46
CA SER A 50 -14.59 0.62 10.01
C SER A 50 -14.62 -0.45 8.89
N PRO A 51 -14.23 -1.70 9.20
CA PRO A 51 -14.36 -2.81 8.26
C PRO A 51 -15.79 -2.95 7.76
N GLU A 52 -15.96 -3.22 6.48
CA GLU A 52 -17.26 -3.51 5.88
C GLU A 52 -17.45 -5.03 5.84
N ILE A 53 -18.56 -5.51 6.41
CA ILE A 53 -18.84 -6.96 6.52
C ILE A 53 -20.09 -7.25 5.71
N THR A 54 -19.98 -8.16 4.75
CA THR A 54 -21.08 -8.67 3.95
C THR A 54 -21.28 -10.16 4.20
N GLU A 55 -22.30 -10.75 3.59
CA GLU A 55 -22.54 -12.21 3.65
C GLU A 55 -21.38 -13.02 3.03
N ASN A 56 -20.62 -12.41 2.12
CA ASN A 56 -19.64 -13.11 1.28
C ASN A 56 -18.18 -12.73 1.58
N TYR A 57 -17.93 -11.53 2.10
CA TYR A 57 -16.58 -11.00 2.30
C TYR A 57 -16.52 -9.95 3.41
N LEU A 58 -15.29 -9.68 3.85
CA LEU A 58 -14.96 -8.58 4.76
C LEU A 58 -13.93 -7.69 4.05
N ASP A 59 -14.25 -6.40 3.94
CA ASP A 59 -13.39 -5.40 3.32
C ASP A 59 -12.71 -4.51 4.36
N LEU A 60 -11.41 -4.33 4.20
CA LEU A 60 -10.56 -3.44 5.01
C LEU A 60 -10.07 -2.28 4.14
N ASN A 61 -10.58 -1.08 4.40
CA ASN A 61 -10.15 0.12 3.70
C ASN A 61 -8.94 0.74 4.41
N LEU A 62 -7.78 0.65 3.78
CA LEU A 62 -6.51 1.17 4.30
C LEU A 62 -6.10 2.46 3.56
N LYS A 63 -5.42 3.38 4.26
CA LYS A 63 -4.97 4.67 3.70
C LYS A 63 -3.96 4.49 2.56
N GLY A 64 -2.98 3.61 2.75
CA GLY A 64 -2.01 3.22 1.73
C GLY A 64 -1.23 4.38 1.14
N VAL A 65 -0.63 5.22 1.97
CA VAL A 65 0.10 6.43 1.55
C VAL A 65 1.54 6.42 2.04
N PHE A 66 2.47 6.82 1.18
CA PHE A 66 3.86 7.03 1.56
C PHE A 66 4.15 8.49 1.91
N TYR A 67 4.95 8.68 2.95
CA TYR A 67 5.51 9.96 3.35
C TYR A 67 7.04 9.94 3.31
N PRO A 68 7.70 11.06 2.99
CA PRO A 68 9.10 11.26 3.37
C PRO A 68 9.29 11.14 4.88
N LEU A 69 10.39 10.55 5.33
CA LEU A 69 10.68 10.39 6.77
C LEU A 69 10.64 11.71 7.55
N GLU A 70 11.08 12.80 6.94
CA GLU A 70 11.18 14.11 7.57
C GLU A 70 9.90 14.95 7.45
N ASN A 71 8.90 14.49 6.69
CA ASN A 71 7.71 15.28 6.38
C ASN A 71 6.46 14.41 6.18
N LEU A 72 5.53 14.45 7.14
CA LEU A 72 4.28 13.70 7.13
C LEU A 72 3.08 14.46 6.53
N VAL A 73 3.33 15.43 5.65
CA VAL A 73 2.27 16.18 4.98
C VAL A 73 1.63 15.31 3.89
N ASP A 74 0.30 15.26 3.89
CA ASP A 74 -0.45 14.54 2.85
C ASP A 74 -0.12 15.07 1.45
N PRO A 75 0.02 14.18 0.44
CA PRO A 75 0.25 14.59 -0.93
C PRO A 75 -0.88 15.51 -1.44
N TYR A 76 -0.53 16.48 -2.28
CA TYR A 76 -1.50 17.45 -2.85
C TYR A 76 -2.54 16.84 -3.81
N PHE A 77 -2.42 15.56 -4.14
CA PHE A 77 -3.35 14.82 -4.98
C PHE A 77 -4.21 13.89 -4.13
N SER A 78 -5.44 13.61 -4.56
CA SER A 78 -6.38 12.77 -3.81
C SER A 78 -6.51 11.37 -4.39
N PRO A 79 -6.87 10.36 -3.58
CA PRO A 79 -7.19 9.03 -4.07
C PRO A 79 -8.47 9.03 -4.90
N VAL A 80 -8.52 8.18 -5.91
CA VAL A 80 -9.73 7.90 -6.69
C VAL A 80 -10.34 6.60 -6.16
N PRO A 81 -11.64 6.58 -5.82
CA PRO A 81 -12.33 5.36 -5.40
C PRO A 81 -12.21 4.24 -6.43
N PHE A 82 -12.07 3.01 -5.97
CA PHE A 82 -12.07 1.81 -6.82
C PHE A 82 -12.79 0.67 -6.11
N VAL A 83 -13.33 -0.27 -6.89
CA VAL A 83 -14.14 -1.39 -6.37
C VAL A 83 -13.51 -2.72 -6.75
N LEU A 84 -13.23 -3.59 -5.79
CA LEU A 84 -12.71 -4.94 -6.04
C LEU A 84 -13.69 -5.77 -6.90
N PRO A 85 -13.20 -6.63 -7.82
CA PRO A 85 -14.09 -7.53 -8.54
C PRO A 85 -14.81 -8.45 -7.56
N GLU A 86 -16.11 -8.64 -7.72
CA GLU A 86 -16.88 -9.63 -6.97
C GLU A 86 -16.41 -11.05 -7.34
N ARG A 87 -15.43 -11.56 -6.60
CA ARG A 87 -14.88 -12.91 -6.77
C ARG A 87 -14.67 -13.51 -5.39
N SER A 88 -14.97 -14.81 -5.28
CA SER A 88 -14.80 -15.61 -4.06
C SER A 88 -13.87 -16.80 -4.28
N ASN A 89 -13.07 -16.78 -5.35
CA ASN A 89 -12.18 -17.87 -5.71
C ASN A 89 -10.81 -17.80 -5.01
N SER A 90 -10.62 -16.91 -4.04
CA SER A 90 -9.39 -16.75 -3.27
C SER A 90 -9.71 -16.26 -1.87
N MET A 91 -8.86 -16.61 -0.90
CA MET A 91 -9.05 -16.23 0.50
C MET A 91 -8.79 -14.75 0.76
N LEU A 92 -7.95 -14.13 -0.06
CA LEU A 92 -7.56 -12.72 0.09
C LEU A 92 -7.44 -12.03 -1.26
N TYR A 93 -8.03 -10.85 -1.37
CA TYR A 93 -7.84 -9.93 -2.47
C TYR A 93 -7.22 -8.64 -1.97
N ILE A 94 -6.22 -8.15 -2.71
CA ILE A 94 -5.57 -6.87 -2.43
C ILE A 94 -5.76 -5.99 -3.66
N GLY A 95 -6.39 -4.84 -3.45
CA GLY A 95 -6.51 -3.78 -4.45
C GLY A 95 -5.57 -2.63 -4.11
N ILE A 96 -4.73 -2.25 -5.06
CA ILE A 96 -3.78 -1.14 -4.88
C ILE A 96 -4.17 -0.02 -5.84
N ALA A 97 -4.49 1.15 -5.29
CA ALA A 97 -4.83 2.34 -6.05
C ALA A 97 -3.60 2.96 -6.72
N GLU A 98 -3.79 3.66 -7.84
CA GLU A 98 -2.75 4.51 -8.45
C GLU A 98 -2.17 5.51 -7.44
N TYR A 99 -3.02 6.01 -6.53
CA TYR A 99 -2.64 6.90 -5.43
C TYR A 99 -1.48 6.35 -4.58
N PHE A 100 -1.47 5.06 -4.29
CA PHE A 100 -0.39 4.40 -3.54
C PHE A 100 0.95 4.58 -4.27
N PHE A 101 1.02 4.26 -5.56
CA PHE A 101 2.24 4.38 -6.36
C PHE A 101 2.69 5.83 -6.56
N LYS A 102 1.73 6.75 -6.72
CA LYS A 102 2.01 8.19 -6.83
C LYS A 102 2.58 8.75 -5.53
N SER A 103 2.00 8.40 -4.38
CA SER A 103 2.50 8.83 -3.08
C SER A 103 3.89 8.27 -2.81
N ALA A 104 4.13 6.98 -3.11
CA ALA A 104 5.45 6.36 -3.00
C ALA A 104 6.48 7.15 -3.80
N SER A 105 6.19 7.37 -5.08
CA SER A 105 7.15 7.98 -5.99
C SER A 105 7.42 9.44 -5.67
N PHE A 106 6.39 10.17 -5.24
CA PHE A 106 6.55 11.52 -4.71
C PHE A 106 7.43 11.55 -3.46
N ALA A 107 7.20 10.64 -2.51
CA ALA A 107 7.97 10.54 -1.27
C ALA A 107 9.45 10.23 -1.55
N TYR A 108 9.73 9.21 -2.36
CA TYR A 108 11.10 8.87 -2.76
C TYR A 108 11.81 9.99 -3.53
N PHE A 109 11.09 10.66 -4.44
CA PHE A 109 11.65 11.77 -5.22
C PHE A 109 12.02 12.95 -4.32
N THR A 110 11.11 13.36 -3.44
CA THR A 110 11.33 14.50 -2.53
C THR A 110 12.38 14.19 -1.45
N ALA A 111 12.52 12.92 -1.04
CA ALA A 111 13.57 12.47 -0.14
C ALA A 111 14.94 12.32 -0.82
N GLY A 112 15.05 12.59 -2.14
CA GLY A 112 16.31 12.52 -2.87
C GLY A 112 16.83 11.11 -3.15
N ALA A 113 16.00 10.07 -2.96
CA ALA A 113 16.39 8.68 -3.18
C ALA A 113 16.76 8.39 -4.63
N PHE A 114 16.25 9.20 -5.57
CA PHE A 114 16.54 9.07 -7.01
C PHE A 114 17.75 9.90 -7.48
N ASN A 115 18.59 10.41 -6.56
CA ASN A 115 19.79 11.14 -6.93
C ASN A 115 20.90 10.18 -7.40
N VAL A 116 21.09 10.07 -8.72
CA VAL A 116 22.12 9.22 -9.34
C VAL A 116 23.13 10.11 -10.07
N THR A 117 24.41 9.92 -9.77
CA THR A 117 25.51 10.53 -10.53
C THR A 117 26.10 9.47 -11.44
N LEU A 118 26.01 9.66 -12.76
CA LEU A 118 26.59 8.77 -13.75
C LEU A 118 27.93 9.34 -14.24
N SER A 119 28.98 8.53 -14.23
CA SER A 119 30.26 8.90 -14.83
C SER A 119 30.21 8.81 -16.36
N THR A 120 31.07 9.57 -17.04
CA THR A 120 31.20 9.54 -18.50
C THR A 120 31.48 8.15 -19.04
N LYS A 121 32.17 7.29 -18.26
CA LYS A 121 32.45 5.90 -18.62
C LYS A 121 31.18 5.03 -18.61
N GLU A 122 30.30 5.22 -17.62
CA GLU A 122 29.04 4.47 -17.53
C GLU A 122 28.07 4.87 -18.63
N ILE A 123 28.01 6.17 -18.96
CA ILE A 123 27.23 6.71 -20.08
C ILE A 123 27.80 6.18 -21.40
N SER A 124 29.12 6.21 -21.58
CA SER A 124 29.82 5.71 -22.78
C SER A 124 29.55 4.24 -23.08
N ASN A 125 29.31 3.41 -22.07
CA ASN A 125 29.05 1.99 -22.27
C ASN A 125 27.65 1.71 -22.84
N HIS A 126 26.71 2.65 -22.65
CA HIS A 126 25.32 2.49 -23.05
C HIS A 126 24.91 3.39 -24.23
N PHE A 127 25.66 4.47 -24.49
CA PHE A 127 25.35 5.43 -25.54
C PHE A 127 26.49 5.53 -26.56
N VAL A 128 26.11 5.57 -27.84
CA VAL A 128 27.06 5.76 -28.95
C VAL A 128 27.72 7.14 -28.80
N GLN A 129 29.05 7.16 -28.69
CA GLN A 129 29.86 8.40 -28.61
C GLN A 129 29.95 9.13 -29.96
N ASN A 130 28.82 9.55 -30.51
CA ASN A 130 28.81 10.56 -31.56
C ASN A 130 27.94 11.75 -31.12
N SER A 131 28.31 12.96 -31.55
CA SER A 131 27.63 14.21 -31.17
C SER A 131 26.15 14.20 -31.57
N GLN A 132 25.80 13.49 -32.63
CA GLN A 132 24.41 13.28 -33.07
C GLN A 132 23.62 12.34 -32.15
N GLY A 133 24.23 11.29 -31.62
CA GLY A 133 23.60 10.32 -30.72
C GLY A 133 23.28 10.94 -29.37
N LEU A 134 24.23 11.70 -28.80
CA LEU A 134 23.99 12.47 -27.57
C LEU A 134 22.93 13.56 -27.78
N GLY A 135 22.96 14.26 -28.92
CA GLY A 135 21.94 15.25 -29.28
C GLY A 135 20.54 14.66 -29.38
N ASN A 136 20.40 13.47 -29.97
CA ASN A 136 19.13 12.76 -30.07
C ASN A 136 18.61 12.30 -28.71
N VAL A 137 19.50 11.86 -27.81
CA VAL A 137 19.13 11.46 -26.44
C VAL A 137 18.70 12.67 -25.62
N LEU A 138 19.47 13.77 -25.66
CA LEU A 138 19.11 15.00 -24.97
C LEU A 138 17.81 15.60 -25.50
N SER A 139 17.58 15.53 -26.83
CA SER A 139 16.32 15.96 -27.44
C SER A 139 15.14 15.10 -26.98
N ARG A 140 15.31 13.78 -26.88
CA ARG A 140 14.28 12.87 -26.36
C ARG A 140 14.01 13.08 -24.87
N VAL A 141 15.05 13.33 -24.07
CA VAL A 141 14.94 13.65 -22.64
C VAL A 141 14.30 15.03 -22.44
N ALA A 142 14.54 15.99 -23.33
CA ALA A 142 13.90 17.30 -23.28
C ALA A 142 12.42 17.24 -23.73
N SER A 143 12.08 16.37 -24.68
CA SER A 143 10.69 16.19 -25.15
C SER A 143 9.84 15.32 -24.22
N THR A 144 10.49 14.47 -23.43
CA THR A 144 9.82 13.65 -22.42
C THR A 144 10.03 14.35 -21.10
N SER A 145 9.03 15.04 -20.56
CA SER A 145 9.09 15.51 -19.17
C SER A 145 9.51 14.32 -18.31
N VAL A 146 10.76 14.31 -17.81
CA VAL A 146 11.30 13.24 -16.96
C VAL A 146 10.72 13.39 -15.55
N GLY A 147 9.40 13.56 -15.46
CA GLY A 147 8.63 13.06 -14.34
C GLY A 147 8.26 11.66 -14.77
N LEU A 148 9.01 10.67 -14.27
CA LEU A 148 8.73 9.24 -14.34
C LEU A 148 7.21 9.02 -14.50
N VAL A 149 6.75 8.76 -15.73
CA VAL A 149 5.34 8.51 -16.01
C VAL A 149 5.04 7.14 -15.45
N ILE A 150 4.73 7.09 -14.16
CA ILE A 150 4.13 5.91 -13.56
C ILE A 150 2.68 5.90 -14.01
N LEU A 151 2.47 5.34 -15.19
CA LEU A 151 1.16 4.86 -15.63
C LEU A 151 0.79 3.67 -14.72
N GLY A 152 0.38 3.98 -13.50
CA GLY A 152 -0.16 2.99 -12.58
C GLY A 152 -1.58 2.64 -13.01
N GLN A 153 -1.72 1.61 -13.85
CA GLN A 153 -3.00 0.91 -13.89
C GLN A 153 -3.23 0.24 -12.52
N ARG A 154 -4.49 0.18 -12.10
CA ARG A 154 -4.91 -0.50 -10.87
C ARG A 154 -4.39 -1.94 -10.85
N LEU A 155 -3.75 -2.34 -9.75
CA LEU A 155 -3.32 -3.72 -9.53
C LEU A 155 -4.29 -4.41 -8.58
N VAL A 156 -4.81 -5.56 -9.01
CA VAL A 156 -5.62 -6.46 -8.17
C VAL A 156 -4.89 -7.79 -8.12
N CYS A 157 -4.44 -8.16 -6.92
CA CYS A 157 -3.76 -9.43 -6.67
C CYS A 157 -4.67 -10.33 -5.81
N SER A 158 -4.65 -11.64 -6.09
CA SER A 158 -5.36 -12.65 -5.30
C SER A 158 -4.35 -13.61 -4.68
N LEU A 159 -4.48 -13.87 -3.38
CA LEU A 159 -3.66 -14.84 -2.66
C LEU A 159 -4.50 -16.08 -2.30
N SER A 160 -4.00 -17.26 -2.65
CA SER A 160 -4.55 -18.54 -2.19
C SER A 160 -3.63 -19.10 -1.11
N LEU A 161 -4.12 -19.18 0.13
CA LEU A 161 -3.42 -19.86 1.21
C LEU A 161 -3.82 -21.34 1.13
N ASN A 162 -2.89 -22.21 0.75
CA ASN A 162 -3.08 -23.67 0.76
C ASN A 162 -2.74 -24.24 2.14
#